data_AF-A0AAN5DE79-F1
#
_entry.id   AF-A0AAN5DE79-F1
#
_cell.length_a   1.000
_cell.length_b   1.000
_cell.length_c   1.000
_cell.angle_alpha   90.00
_cell.angle_beta   90.00
_cell.angle_gamma   90.00
#
_symmetry.space_group_name_H-M   'P 1'
#
loop_
_entity.id
_entity.type
_entity.pdbx_description
1 polymer ?
#
loop_
_entity_poly.entity_id
_entity_poly.type
_entity_poly.pdbx_seq_one_letter_code
_entity_poly.pdbx_strand_id
1 'polypeptide(L)'
;MGTYFVLQFLGTFSPQYFSFVLGYSPTLSGTLIIIPTVAIMPVKLITGLISDRLTAITEVGKMRLFNSISSFGGALFFALAIFVSPSDDSLAAKAFIMVPFVLYAFTSCGFSKSAVMIAREHSPFVFSLMHITNMISMLGATFFIPLITPDNTYNQLLVTSNVVFVIFVKAEPEEWALLEV
;
A
#
# COMPACT_ATOMS: atom_id res chain seq x y z
N MET A 1 -4.39 6.27 -4.11
CA MET A 1 -4.27 5.72 -5.49
C MET A 1 -2.99 4.94 -5.69
N GLY A 2 -1.80 5.53 -5.69
CA GLY A 2 -0.55 4.81 -6.02
C GLY A 2 -0.23 3.61 -5.12
N THR A 3 -0.56 3.64 -3.83
CA THR A 3 -0.44 2.48 -2.92
C THR A 3 -1.33 1.30 -3.31
N TYR A 4 -2.50 1.56 -3.91
CA TYR A 4 -3.41 0.52 -4.40
C TYR A 4 -2.97 -0.09 -5.74
N PHE A 5 -2.36 0.71 -6.62
CA PHE A 5 -1.72 0.20 -7.84
C PHE A 5 -0.58 -0.77 -7.52
N VAL A 6 0.21 -0.45 -6.49
CA VAL A 6 1.26 -1.33 -5.99
C VAL A 6 0.69 -2.60 -5.40
N LEU A 7 -0.40 -2.53 -4.64
CA LEU A 7 -1.06 -3.72 -4.13
C LEU A 7 -1.56 -4.62 -5.28
N GLN A 8 -2.08 -4.02 -6.34
CA GLN A 8 -2.54 -4.77 -7.51
C GLN A 8 -1.38 -5.43 -8.25
N PHE A 9 -0.27 -4.71 -8.40
CA PHE A 9 0.97 -5.27 -8.93
C PHE A 9 1.47 -6.44 -8.09
N LEU A 10 1.58 -6.24 -6.79
CA LEU A 10 2.05 -7.24 -5.85
C LEU A 10 1.09 -8.45 -5.77
N GLY A 11 -0.22 -8.23 -5.74
CA GLY A 11 -1.21 -9.32 -5.62
C GLY A 11 -1.41 -10.11 -6.92
N THR A 12 -1.52 -9.42 -8.06
CA THR A 12 -1.90 -10.04 -9.34
C THR A 12 -0.69 -10.36 -10.21
N PHE A 13 0.32 -9.49 -10.25
CA PHE A 13 1.46 -9.62 -11.14
C PHE A 13 2.69 -10.27 -10.47
N SER A 14 2.83 -10.23 -9.14
CA SER A 14 3.94 -10.92 -8.45
C SER A 14 4.01 -12.44 -8.69
N PRO A 15 2.91 -13.22 -8.73
CA PRO A 15 2.99 -14.65 -9.09
C PRO A 15 3.45 -14.86 -10.54
N GLN A 16 3.02 -13.99 -11.44
CA GLN A 16 3.45 -14.01 -12.84
C GLN A 16 4.93 -13.64 -12.95
N TYR A 17 5.41 -12.67 -12.18
CA TYR A 17 6.81 -12.29 -12.11
C TYR A 17 7.69 -13.43 -11.58
N PHE A 18 7.29 -14.08 -10.48
CA PHE A 18 8.02 -15.23 -9.93
C PHE A 18 8.09 -16.42 -10.90
N SER A 19 7.03 -16.66 -11.67
CA SER A 19 6.95 -17.82 -12.56
C SER A 19 7.58 -17.57 -13.94
N PHE A 20 7.38 -16.38 -14.54
CA PHE A 20 7.86 -16.07 -15.89
C PHE A 20 9.25 -15.42 -15.92
N VAL A 21 9.63 -14.61 -14.92
CA VAL A 21 10.91 -13.89 -14.90
C VAL A 21 11.95 -14.65 -14.09
N LEU A 22 11.56 -15.17 -12.92
CA LEU A 22 12.46 -15.90 -12.01
C LEU A 22 12.45 -17.42 -12.21
N GLY A 23 11.55 -17.94 -13.06
CA GLY A 23 11.48 -19.36 -13.40
C GLY A 23 11.07 -20.28 -12.24
N TYR A 24 10.48 -19.74 -11.18
CA TYR A 24 10.04 -20.54 -10.04
C TYR A 24 8.81 -21.40 -10.38
N SER A 25 8.75 -22.60 -9.79
CA SER A 25 7.57 -23.45 -9.89
C SER A 25 6.33 -22.71 -9.37
N PRO A 26 5.16 -22.84 -10.05
CA PRO A 26 3.91 -22.20 -9.60
C PRO A 26 3.56 -22.50 -8.14
N THR A 27 3.88 -23.69 -7.65
CA THR A 27 3.66 -24.08 -6.25
C THR A 27 4.48 -23.23 -5.29
N LEU A 28 5.76 -22.99 -5.61
CA LEU A 28 6.68 -22.21 -4.78
C LEU A 28 6.34 -20.71 -4.84
N SER A 29 5.96 -20.20 -6.01
CA SER A 29 5.44 -18.85 -6.20
C SER A 29 4.18 -18.61 -5.34
N GLY A 30 3.26 -19.58 -5.33
CA GLY A 30 2.06 -19.53 -4.49
C GLY A 30 2.37 -19.51 -3.00
N THR A 31 3.27 -20.39 -2.53
CA THR A 31 3.69 -20.42 -1.11
C THR A 31 4.34 -19.10 -0.70
N LEU A 32 5.19 -18.51 -1.54
CA LEU A 32 5.84 -17.23 -1.24
C LEU A 32 4.83 -16.10 -1.05
N ILE A 33 3.74 -16.05 -1.83
CA ILE A 33 2.73 -14.98 -1.73
C ILE A 33 1.81 -15.14 -0.51
N ILE A 34 1.59 -16.35 -0.04
CA ILE A 34 0.76 -16.60 1.15
C ILE A 34 1.42 -16.00 2.41
N ILE A 35 2.75 -16.13 2.53
CA ILE A 35 3.53 -15.66 3.69
C ILE A 35 3.27 -14.17 4.02
N PRO A 36 3.46 -13.20 3.11
CA PRO A 36 3.24 -11.78 3.39
C PRO A 36 1.76 -11.47 3.59
N THR A 37 0.87 -12.22 2.93
CA THR A 37 -0.57 -12.04 3.02
C THR A 37 -1.07 -12.38 4.42
N VAL A 38 -0.55 -13.46 5.00
CA VAL A 38 -0.84 -13.81 6.40
C VAL A 38 -0.14 -12.83 7.36
N ALA A 39 1.11 -12.44 7.08
CA ALA A 39 1.87 -11.51 7.91
C ALA A 39 1.27 -10.09 7.95
N ILE A 40 0.47 -9.70 6.96
CA ILE A 40 -0.11 -8.37 6.90
C ILE A 40 -1.09 -8.09 8.05
N MET A 41 -1.86 -9.10 8.49
CA MET A 41 -2.83 -8.95 9.58
C MET A 41 -2.19 -8.60 10.93
N PRO A 42 -1.23 -9.39 11.45
CA PRO A 42 -0.58 -9.04 12.72
C PRO A 42 0.18 -7.73 12.63
N VAL A 43 0.81 -7.42 11.49
CA VAL A 43 1.51 -6.14 11.30
C VAL A 43 0.53 -4.97 11.32
N LYS A 44 -0.64 -5.09 10.69
CA LYS A 44 -1.71 -4.09 10.79
C LYS A 44 -2.15 -3.86 12.23
N LEU A 45 -2.33 -4.93 13.00
CA LEU A 45 -2.74 -4.86 14.39
C LEU A 45 -1.69 -4.16 15.26
N ILE A 46 -0.42 -4.56 15.14
CA ILE A 46 0.71 -3.94 15.85
C ILE A 46 0.83 -2.47 15.47
N THR A 47 0.72 -2.13 14.18
CA THR A 47 0.83 -0.75 13.70
C THR A 47 -0.32 0.12 14.24
N GLY A 48 -1.53 -0.42 14.31
CA GLY A 48 -2.67 0.23 14.94
C GLY A 48 -2.39 0.54 16.41
N LEU A 49 -1.94 -0.46 17.17
CA LEU A 49 -1.57 -0.29 18.59
C LEU A 49 -0.46 0.75 18.78
N ILE A 50 0.56 0.76 17.94
CA ILE A 50 1.65 1.75 17.99
C ILE A 50 1.12 3.16 17.74
N SER A 51 0.25 3.34 16.73
CA SER A 51 -0.34 4.63 16.41
C SER A 51 -1.20 5.19 17.53
N ASP A 52 -1.95 4.31 18.21
CA ASP A 52 -2.82 4.69 19.31
C ASP A 52 -2.01 5.03 20.58
N ARG A 53 -0.84 4.42 20.76
CA ARG A 53 0.08 4.70 21.88
C ARG A 53 0.99 5.91 21.66
N LEU A 54 1.18 6.34 20.42
CA LEU A 54 2.09 7.43 20.08
C LEU A 54 1.47 8.80 20.41
N THR A 55 1.54 9.28 21.65
CA THR A 55 0.91 10.57 22.04
C THR A 55 1.73 11.81 21.68
N ALA A 56 2.98 11.64 21.23
CA ALA A 56 3.93 12.73 21.01
C ALA A 56 3.71 13.56 19.72
N ILE A 57 2.84 13.10 18.81
CA ILE A 57 2.63 13.72 17.49
C ILE A 57 1.13 13.99 17.29
N THR A 58 0.78 15.10 16.63
CA THR A 58 -0.60 15.38 16.23
C THR A 58 -1.18 14.26 15.36
N GLU A 59 -2.49 14.00 15.46
CA GLU A 59 -3.13 12.93 14.68
C GLU A 59 -2.90 13.07 13.16
N VAL A 60 -2.93 14.29 12.63
CA VAL A 60 -2.54 14.59 11.22
C VAL A 60 -1.10 14.17 10.94
N GLY A 61 -0.17 14.50 11.85
CA GLY A 61 1.24 14.18 11.72
C GLY A 61 1.49 12.67 11.72
N LYS A 62 0.80 11.91 12.57
CA LYS A 62 0.86 10.45 12.57
C LYS A 62 0.38 9.88 11.24
N MET A 63 -0.78 10.33 10.74
CA MET A 63 -1.35 9.85 9.48
C MET A 63 -0.42 10.11 8.30
N ARG A 64 0.21 11.29 8.25
CA ARG A 64 1.22 11.65 7.25
C ARG A 64 2.45 10.75 7.36
N LEU A 65 2.97 10.54 8.56
CA LEU A 65 4.14 9.68 8.81
C LEU A 65 3.88 8.24 8.38
N PHE A 66 2.79 7.62 8.84
CA PHE A 66 2.47 6.22 8.52
C PHE A 66 2.24 6.02 7.02
N ASN A 67 1.55 6.94 6.35
CA ASN A 67 1.37 6.85 4.90
C ASN A 67 2.66 7.09 4.11
N SER A 68 3.53 7.99 4.59
CA SER A 68 4.86 8.25 4.03
C SER A 68 5.78 7.05 4.16
N ILE A 69 5.83 6.42 5.33
CA ILE A 69 6.59 5.18 5.55
C ILE A 69 6.13 4.09 4.60
N SER A 70 4.80 3.94 4.43
CA SER A 70 4.27 2.94 3.51
C SER A 70 4.66 3.21 2.05
N SER A 71 4.57 4.47 1.61
CA SER A 71 4.80 4.82 0.20
C SER A 71 6.27 4.94 -0.16
N PHE A 72 7.07 5.66 0.64
CA PHE A 72 8.52 5.81 0.43
C PHE A 72 9.26 4.51 0.76
N GLY A 73 8.84 3.79 1.81
CA GLY A 73 9.39 2.47 2.11
C GLY A 73 9.11 1.52 0.95
N GLY A 74 7.87 1.43 0.47
CA GLY A 74 7.53 0.64 -0.71
C GLY A 74 8.39 1.00 -1.93
N ALA A 75 8.50 2.29 -2.26
CA ALA A 75 9.28 2.77 -3.40
C ALA A 75 10.79 2.45 -3.28
N LEU A 76 11.36 2.62 -2.08
CA LEU A 76 12.77 2.30 -1.83
C LEU A 76 13.05 0.82 -2.03
N PHE A 77 12.19 -0.06 -1.48
CA PHE A 77 12.37 -1.50 -1.63
C PHE A 77 12.17 -1.99 -3.07
N PHE A 78 11.26 -1.37 -3.84
CA PHE A 78 11.17 -1.63 -5.28
C PHE A 78 12.38 -1.13 -6.06
N ALA A 79 12.92 0.04 -5.73
CA ALA A 79 14.15 0.54 -6.36
C ALA A 79 15.34 -0.38 -6.08
N LEU A 80 15.45 -0.91 -4.85
CA LEU A 80 16.48 -1.88 -4.47
C LEU A 80 16.31 -3.22 -5.18
N ALA A 81 15.07 -3.66 -5.44
CA ALA A 81 14.80 -4.89 -6.16
C ALA A 81 15.33 -4.89 -7.60
N ILE A 82 15.50 -3.72 -8.23
CA ILE A 82 16.06 -3.57 -9.59
C ILE A 82 17.55 -3.93 -9.64
N PHE A 83 18.28 -3.69 -8.55
CA PHE A 83 19.73 -3.96 -8.47
C PHE A 83 20.06 -5.42 -8.12
N VAL A 84 19.05 -6.25 -7.86
CA VAL A 84 19.24 -7.66 -7.51
C VAL A 84 19.18 -8.50 -8.77
N SER A 85 20.32 -9.14 -9.09
CA SER A 85 20.39 -10.05 -10.23
C SER A 85 19.39 -11.21 -10.05
N PRO A 86 18.63 -11.61 -11.10
CA PRO A 86 17.68 -12.72 -11.06
C PRO A 86 18.33 -14.10 -10.79
N SER A 87 19.65 -14.16 -10.75
CA SER A 87 20.44 -15.38 -10.61
C SER A 87 20.55 -15.82 -9.16
N ASP A 88 20.00 -17.01 -8.91
CA ASP A 88 20.12 -17.87 -7.73
C ASP A 88 19.41 -17.42 -6.45
N ASP A 89 18.36 -18.19 -6.12
CA ASP A 89 17.76 -18.54 -4.81
C ASP A 89 18.05 -17.68 -3.57
N SER A 90 18.29 -16.39 -3.77
CA SER A 90 18.78 -15.48 -2.76
C SER A 90 17.59 -15.08 -1.91
N LEU A 91 17.65 -15.46 -0.64
CA LEU A 91 16.70 -15.04 0.39
C LEU A 91 16.51 -13.52 0.36
N ALA A 92 17.54 -12.76 0.00
CA ALA A 92 17.50 -11.30 -0.13
C ALA A 92 16.57 -10.85 -1.28
N ALA A 93 16.64 -11.48 -2.45
CA ALA A 93 15.77 -11.17 -3.59
C ALA A 93 14.28 -11.38 -3.25
N LYS A 94 13.99 -12.49 -2.57
CA LYS A 94 12.64 -12.81 -2.07
C LYS A 94 12.21 -11.74 -1.06
N ALA A 95 13.04 -11.46 -0.05
CA ALA A 95 12.74 -10.46 0.99
C ALA A 95 12.44 -9.07 0.42
N PHE A 96 13.18 -8.60 -0.59
CA PHE A 96 12.95 -7.29 -1.19
C PHE A 96 11.58 -7.15 -1.89
N ILE A 97 11.02 -8.25 -2.39
CA ILE A 97 9.67 -8.26 -2.98
C ILE A 97 8.59 -8.45 -1.89
N MET A 98 8.90 -9.17 -0.81
CA MET A 98 7.95 -9.41 0.29
C MET A 98 7.77 -8.21 1.23
N VAL A 99 8.83 -7.45 1.49
CA VAL A 99 8.81 -6.32 2.44
C VAL A 99 7.81 -5.22 2.03
N PRO A 100 7.68 -4.83 0.74
CA PRO A 100 6.64 -3.90 0.28
C PRO A 100 5.21 -4.33 0.64
N PHE A 101 4.88 -5.63 0.60
CA PHE A 101 3.57 -6.12 1.04
C PHE A 101 3.33 -5.84 2.51
N VAL A 102 4.35 -6.05 3.35
CA VAL A 102 4.24 -5.82 4.79
C VAL A 102 4.16 -4.31 5.06
N LEU A 103 4.91 -3.48 4.33
CA LEU A 103 4.85 -2.03 4.44
C LEU A 103 3.50 -1.45 4.02
N TYR A 104 2.74 -2.15 3.17
CA TYR A 104 1.36 -1.75 2.87
C TYR A 104 0.44 -1.80 4.10
N ALA A 105 0.73 -2.64 5.11
CA ALA A 105 -0.02 -2.66 6.37
C ALA A 105 -0.09 -1.29 7.05
N PHE A 106 0.89 -0.41 6.81
CA PHE A 106 0.93 0.92 7.38
C PHE A 106 -0.04 1.90 6.71
N THR A 107 -0.51 1.63 5.47
CA THR A 107 -1.51 2.48 4.78
C THR A 107 -2.85 2.52 5.52
N SER A 108 -3.26 1.43 6.19
CA SER A 108 -4.52 1.40 6.93
C SER A 108 -4.49 2.32 8.15
N CYS A 109 -3.32 2.59 8.71
CA CYS A 109 -3.17 3.52 9.82
C CYS A 109 -3.13 5.00 9.38
N GLY A 110 -2.78 5.26 8.12
CA GLY A 110 -2.83 6.58 7.52
C GLY A 110 -4.19 6.86 6.86
N PHE A 111 -4.35 6.39 5.63
CA PHE A 111 -5.48 6.69 4.74
C PHE A 111 -6.82 6.15 5.25
N SER A 112 -6.85 4.91 5.76
CA SER A 112 -8.11 4.34 6.28
C SER A 112 -8.51 4.97 7.61
N LYS A 113 -7.55 5.29 8.48
CA LYS A 113 -7.82 6.02 9.73
C LYS A 113 -8.30 7.44 9.46
N SER A 114 -7.72 8.16 8.49
CA SER A 114 -8.19 9.53 8.14
C SER A 114 -9.63 9.55 7.62
N ALA A 115 -10.03 8.55 6.83
CA ALA A 115 -11.40 8.43 6.35
C ALA A 115 -12.41 8.25 7.50
N VAL A 116 -12.06 7.44 8.51
CA VAL A 116 -12.90 7.26 9.70
C VAL A 116 -13.00 8.55 10.52
N MET A 117 -11.90 9.28 10.71
CA MET A 117 -11.92 10.50 11.52
C MET A 117 -12.71 11.63 10.87
N ILE A 118 -12.65 11.76 9.54
CA ILE A 118 -13.41 12.75 8.78
C ILE A 118 -14.91 12.42 8.80
N ALA A 119 -15.26 11.15 8.56
CA ALA A 119 -16.65 10.73 8.34
C ALA A 119 -17.42 10.34 9.61
N ARG A 120 -16.71 10.03 10.72
CA ARG A 120 -17.29 9.60 12.00
C ARG A 120 -18.33 8.48 11.82
N GLU A 121 -19.60 8.76 12.12
CA GLU A 121 -20.73 7.83 12.02
C GLU A 121 -21.10 7.45 10.58
N HIS A 122 -20.77 8.31 9.62
CA HIS A 122 -20.97 8.06 8.18
C HIS A 122 -19.79 7.33 7.52
N SER A 123 -18.84 6.82 8.31
CA SER A 123 -17.68 6.10 7.80
C SER A 123 -18.01 4.90 6.90
N PRO A 124 -19.06 4.09 7.11
CA PRO A 124 -19.39 2.99 6.19
C PRO A 124 -19.73 3.47 4.78
N PHE A 125 -20.37 4.63 4.66
CA PHE A 125 -20.71 5.23 3.37
C PHE A 125 -19.46 5.74 2.64
N VAL A 126 -18.58 6.45 3.36
CA VAL A 126 -17.31 6.95 2.80
C VAL A 126 -16.40 5.80 2.37
N PHE A 127 -16.33 4.73 3.17
CA PHE A 127 -15.59 3.52 2.77
C PHE A 127 -16.15 2.86 1.52
N SER A 128 -17.47 2.85 1.34
CA SER A 128 -18.09 2.32 0.12
C SER A 128 -17.65 3.11 -1.12
N LEU A 129 -17.59 4.44 -1.03
CA LEU A 129 -17.09 5.30 -2.11
C LEU A 129 -15.59 5.09 -2.38
N MET A 130 -14.77 4.96 -1.33
CA MET A 130 -13.35 4.63 -1.46
C MET A 130 -13.15 3.28 -2.15
N HIS A 131 -13.96 2.27 -1.81
CA HIS A 131 -13.91 0.95 -2.45
C HIS A 131 -14.31 1.01 -3.92
N ILE A 132 -15.36 1.77 -4.28
CA ILE A 132 -15.73 1.99 -5.68
C ILE A 132 -14.56 2.59 -6.46
N THR A 133 -13.90 3.61 -5.89
CA THR A 133 -12.78 4.28 -6.56
C THR A 133 -11.56 3.36 -6.67
N ASN A 134 -11.35 2.48 -5.69
CA ASN A 134 -10.32 1.44 -5.75
C ASN A 134 -10.60 0.42 -6.86
N MET A 135 -11.85 -0.03 -7.03
CA MET A 135 -12.20 -0.97 -8.10
C MET A 135 -12.00 -0.36 -9.48
N ILE A 136 -12.37 0.91 -9.67
CA ILE A 136 -12.12 1.65 -10.92
C ILE A 136 -10.61 1.75 -11.18
N SER A 137 -9.83 2.06 -10.14
CA SER A 137 -8.37 2.15 -10.23
C SER A 137 -7.73 0.79 -10.55
N MET A 138 -8.26 -0.29 -9.98
CA MET A 138 -7.79 -1.67 -10.20
C MET A 138 -8.06 -2.13 -11.63
N LEU A 139 -9.24 -1.80 -12.16
CA LEU A 139 -9.59 -2.06 -13.55
C LEU A 139 -8.68 -1.27 -14.49
N GLY A 140 -8.48 0.02 -14.22
CA GLY A 140 -7.52 0.86 -14.96
C GLY A 140 -6.11 0.28 -14.92
N ALA A 141 -5.60 -0.09 -13.74
CA ALA A 141 -4.28 -0.67 -13.55
C ALA A 141 -4.01 -1.87 -14.47
N THR A 142 -4.99 -2.75 -14.62
CA THR A 142 -4.85 -3.98 -15.40
C THR A 142 -4.64 -3.69 -16.90
N PHE A 143 -5.19 -2.58 -17.41
CA PHE A 143 -4.99 -2.15 -18.81
C PHE A 143 -3.79 -1.23 -18.99
N PHE A 144 -3.53 -0.33 -18.03
CA PHE A 144 -2.46 0.65 -18.13
C PHE A 144 -1.08 0.08 -17.78
N ILE A 145 -0.99 -0.87 -16.84
CA ILE A 145 0.30 -1.48 -16.45
C ILE A 145 0.97 -2.15 -17.64
N PRO A 146 0.33 -3.05 -18.42
CA PRO A 146 0.96 -3.67 -19.58
C PRO A 146 1.37 -2.65 -20.66
N LEU A 147 0.60 -1.56 -20.81
CA LEU A 147 0.83 -0.52 -21.81
C LEU A 147 1.99 0.42 -21.45
N ILE A 148 2.21 0.67 -20.16
CA ILE A 148 3.20 1.62 -19.60
C ILE A 148 4.50 0.92 -19.18
N THR A 149 4.57 -0.42 -19.25
CA THR A 149 5.77 -1.19 -18.91
C THR A 149 6.73 -1.36 -20.11
N PRO A 150 7.26 -0.27 -20.70
CA PRO A 150 8.62 -0.31 -21.22
C PRO A 150 9.66 0.26 -20.24
N ASP A 151 9.30 1.29 -19.46
CA ASP A 151 10.26 2.07 -18.65
C ASP A 151 9.76 2.29 -17.21
N ASN A 152 10.13 1.39 -16.29
CA ASN A 152 10.24 1.51 -14.81
C ASN A 152 9.58 2.72 -14.08
N THR A 153 8.31 3.05 -14.35
CA THR A 153 7.63 4.25 -13.84
C THR A 153 6.98 4.06 -12.46
N TYR A 154 7.01 2.86 -11.88
CA TYR A 154 6.32 2.53 -10.62
C TYR A 154 6.71 3.43 -9.42
N ASN A 155 7.99 3.81 -9.34
CA ASN A 155 8.47 4.70 -8.29
C ASN A 155 7.83 6.11 -8.36
N GLN A 156 7.59 6.61 -9.58
CA GLN A 156 7.00 7.93 -9.77
C GLN A 156 5.52 7.95 -9.33
N LEU A 157 4.78 6.87 -9.56
CA LEU A 157 3.37 6.75 -9.14
C LEU A 157 3.23 6.69 -7.61
N LEU A 158 4.12 5.96 -6.93
CA LEU A 158 4.16 5.88 -5.47
C LEU A 158 4.44 7.25 -4.85
N VAL A 159 5.50 7.93 -5.30
CA VAL A 159 5.91 9.25 -4.80
C VAL A 159 4.83 10.30 -5.07
N THR A 160 4.30 10.36 -6.30
CA THR A 160 3.26 11.33 -6.66
C THR A 160 1.99 11.13 -5.83
N SER A 161 1.56 9.87 -5.64
CA SER A 161 0.37 9.59 -4.83
C SER A 161 0.56 9.92 -3.34
N ASN A 162 1.78 9.77 -2.84
CA ASN A 162 2.11 10.13 -1.47
C ASN A 162 2.10 11.65 -1.28
N VAL A 163 2.68 12.40 -2.21
CA VAL A 163 2.69 13.88 -2.18
C VAL A 163 1.27 14.42 -2.16
N VAL A 164 0.37 13.90 -2.99
CA VAL A 164 -1.05 14.27 -2.99
C VAL A 164 -1.69 13.95 -1.62
N PHE A 165 -1.46 12.76 -1.06
CA PHE A 165 -2.00 12.43 0.26
C PHE A 165 -1.48 13.35 1.37
N VAL A 166 -0.19 13.67 1.38
CA VAL A 166 0.42 14.54 2.41
C VAL A 166 -0.16 15.96 2.35
N ILE A 167 -0.41 16.47 1.14
CA ILE A 167 -1.00 17.81 0.94
C ILE A 167 -2.45 17.85 1.38
N PHE A 168 -3.26 16.85 1.00
CA PHE A 168 -4.71 16.88 1.16
C PHE A 168 -5.24 16.19 2.42
N VAL A 169 -4.41 15.45 3.17
CA VAL A 169 -4.87 14.77 4.39
C VAL A 169 -5.22 15.78 5.48
N LYS A 170 -6.45 15.65 5.95
CA LYS A 170 -6.99 16.31 7.14
C LYS A 170 -7.38 15.26 8.17
N ALA A 171 -7.27 15.62 9.44
CA ALA A 171 -7.65 14.75 10.56
C ALA A 171 -8.87 15.29 11.33
N GLU A 172 -9.35 16.47 10.97
CA GLU A 172 -10.51 17.10 11.57
C GLU A 172 -11.80 16.60 10.89
N PRO A 173 -12.89 16.44 11.66
CA PRO A 173 -14.18 16.11 11.09
C PRO A 173 -14.67 17.26 10.21
N GLU A 174 -15.22 16.92 9.05
CA GLU A 174 -15.79 17.92 8.14
C GLU A 174 -17.18 18.37 8.66
N GLU A 175 -17.58 19.60 8.34
CA GLU A 175 -18.79 20.25 8.90
C GLU A 175 -20.07 19.45 8.65
N TRP A 176 -20.17 18.75 7.52
CA TRP A 176 -21.32 17.90 7.18
C TRP A 176 -21.42 16.62 8.05
N ALA A 177 -20.35 16.25 8.75
CA ALA A 177 -20.30 15.11 9.66
C ALA A 177 -20.42 15.53 11.14
N LEU A 178 -20.63 16.83 11.40
CA LEU A 178 -21.02 17.32 12.70
C LEU A 178 -22.54 17.29 12.77
N LEU A 179 -23.10 16.48 13.67
CA LEU A 179 -24.51 16.57 14.04
C LEU A 179 -24.75 18.00 14.55
N GLU A 180 -25.50 18.80 13.78
CA GLU A 180 -26.09 20.03 14.27
C GLU A 180 -26.94 19.66 15.50
N VAL A 181 -26.52 20.12 16.68
CA VAL A 181 -27.31 20.09 17.92
C VAL A 181 -28.21 21.31 17.93
#